data_AF-A0A1G0EFS0-F1
#
_entry.id   AF-A0A1G0EFS0-F1
#
_cell.length_a   1.000
_cell.length_b   1.000
_cell.length_c   1.000
_cell.angle_alpha   90.00
_cell.angle_beta   90.00
_cell.angle_gamma   90.00
#
_symmetry.space_group_name_H-M   'P 1'
#
loop_
_entity.id
_entity.type
_entity.pdbx_description
1 polymer ?
#
loop_
_entity_poly.entity_id
_entity_poly.type
_entity_poly.pdbx_seq_one_letter_code
_entity_poly.pdbx_strand_id
1 'polypeptide(L)'
;MKKPLILVASLMGIAFSAAHAQAAEPLELRKIMNDLGKSMEIVTGGISREDWSLVEKTSHLIAEHPQPPLPEKMRIITFMGTNMSKFKGFDEQTHEAASEMAAAAQEKHGQKVISLFQKLQLSCLGCHQAFRPEFVANFYGNAAK
;
A
#
# COMPACT_ATOMS: atom_id res chain seq x y z
N MET A 1 23.66 77.17 -8.44
CA MET A 1 22.24 76.74 -8.35
C MET A 1 21.86 75.94 -9.59
N LYS A 2 21.86 74.60 -9.53
CA LYS A 2 21.10 73.69 -10.39
C LYS A 2 20.87 72.39 -9.61
N LYS A 3 19.62 72.09 -9.22
CA LYS A 3 19.11 70.76 -8.82
C LYS A 3 18.15 70.31 -9.93
N PRO A 4 17.63 69.08 -9.96
CA PRO A 4 18.23 67.75 -9.75
C PRO A 4 17.83 66.81 -10.93
N LEU A 5 18.31 65.56 -10.97
CA LEU A 5 17.49 64.47 -11.54
C LEU A 5 17.86 63.14 -10.89
N ILE A 6 16.93 62.63 -10.09
CA ILE A 6 16.99 61.32 -9.45
C ILE A 6 16.46 60.32 -10.49
N LEU A 7 17.31 59.39 -10.95
CA LEU A 7 16.90 58.27 -11.78
C LEU A 7 16.60 57.08 -10.86
N VAL A 8 15.32 56.77 -10.68
CA VAL A 8 14.87 55.58 -9.94
C VAL A 8 14.97 54.39 -10.90
N ALA A 9 15.95 53.51 -10.70
CA ALA A 9 16.06 52.24 -11.40
C ALA A 9 15.13 51.21 -10.72
N SER A 10 14.05 50.84 -11.39
CA SER A 10 13.08 49.85 -10.94
C SER A 10 13.66 48.43 -11.10
N LEU A 11 13.87 47.73 -9.98
CA LEU A 11 14.25 46.31 -9.93
C LEU A 11 13.00 45.45 -10.13
N MET A 12 12.85 44.86 -11.31
CA MET A 12 11.77 43.92 -11.62
C MET A 12 12.26 42.49 -11.34
N GLY A 13 12.12 42.05 -10.10
CA GLY A 13 12.39 40.67 -9.69
C GLY A 13 11.27 39.75 -10.15
N ILE A 14 11.55 38.85 -11.10
CA ILE A 14 10.65 37.76 -11.46
C ILE A 14 10.78 36.68 -10.39
N ALA A 15 9.85 36.69 -9.42
CA ALA A 15 9.70 35.57 -8.51
C ALA A 15 9.06 34.40 -9.28
N PHE A 16 9.87 33.42 -9.67
CA PHE A 16 9.37 32.10 -10.05
C PHE A 16 8.75 31.46 -8.80
N SER A 17 7.43 31.50 -8.68
CA SER A 17 6.71 30.66 -7.74
C SER A 17 6.91 29.21 -8.15
N ALA A 18 7.84 28.52 -7.51
CA ALA A 18 7.86 27.07 -7.51
C ALA A 18 6.51 26.60 -6.98
N ALA A 19 5.70 25.98 -7.84
CA ALA A 19 4.48 25.31 -7.41
C ALA A 19 4.90 24.29 -6.34
N HIS A 20 4.61 24.60 -5.08
CA HIS A 20 4.78 23.66 -3.99
C HIS A 20 3.77 22.56 -4.26
N ALA A 21 4.21 21.45 -4.85
CA ALA A 21 3.40 20.25 -4.95
C ALA A 21 3.04 19.86 -3.52
N GLN A 22 1.85 20.27 -3.07
CA GLN A 22 1.26 19.75 -1.85
C GLN A 22 1.29 18.24 -2.00
N ALA A 23 2.06 17.57 -1.14
CA ALA A 23 2.05 16.13 -1.07
C ALA A 23 0.58 15.73 -0.87
N ALA A 24 0.00 15.09 -1.89
CA ALA A 24 -1.36 14.61 -1.79
C ALA A 24 -1.44 13.68 -0.57
N GLU A 25 -2.50 13.82 0.23
CA GLU A 25 -2.76 12.91 1.33
C GLU A 25 -2.59 11.45 0.87
N PRO A 26 -1.91 10.59 1.65
CA PRO A 26 -1.67 9.23 1.23
C PRO A 26 -2.97 8.52 0.89
N LEU A 27 -2.97 7.73 -0.19
CA LEU A 27 -4.12 6.92 -0.56
C LEU A 27 -4.54 6.01 0.60
N GLU A 28 -5.84 5.75 0.75
CA GLU A 28 -6.35 4.81 1.76
C GLU A 28 -5.76 3.41 1.55
N LEU A 29 -5.47 3.02 0.31
CA LEU A 29 -4.75 1.78 0.01
C LEU A 29 -3.42 1.67 0.76
N ARG A 30 -2.68 2.76 0.97
CA ARG A 30 -1.41 2.71 1.72
C ARG A 30 -1.65 2.33 3.17
N LYS A 31 -2.71 2.85 3.77
CA LYS A 31 -3.10 2.49 5.13
C LYS A 31 -3.51 1.01 5.21
N ILE A 32 -4.32 0.55 4.26
CA ILE A 32 -4.73 -0.87 4.16
C ILE A 32 -3.50 -1.77 4.06
N MET A 33 -2.54 -1.45 3.18
CA MET A 33 -1.31 -2.24 3.02
C MET A 33 -0.43 -2.24 4.28
N ASN A 34 -0.38 -1.13 5.02
CA ASN A 34 0.33 -1.07 6.30
C ASN A 34 -0.34 -1.95 7.36
N ASP A 35 -1.67 -1.93 7.43
CA ASP A 35 -2.42 -2.73 8.40
C ASP A 35 -2.33 -4.23 8.07
N LEU A 36 -2.34 -4.59 6.78
CA LEU A 36 -2.01 -5.94 6.33
C LEU A 36 -0.60 -6.36 6.73
N GLY A 37 0.39 -5.47 6.59
CA GLY A 37 1.77 -5.72 7.05
C GLY A 37 1.84 -6.07 8.53
N LYS A 38 1.15 -5.31 9.40
CA LYS A 38 1.06 -5.61 10.84
C LYS A 38 0.38 -6.94 11.11
N SER A 39 -0.68 -7.27 10.36
CA SER A 39 -1.34 -8.57 10.47
C SER A 39 -0.38 -9.73 10.15
N MET A 40 0.49 -9.59 9.15
CA MET A 40 1.53 -10.59 8.84
C MET A 40 2.53 -10.78 9.99
N GLU A 41 2.94 -9.70 10.66
CA GLU A 41 3.80 -9.76 11.84
C GLU A 41 3.11 -10.49 13.00
N ILE A 42 1.83 -10.19 13.24
CA ILE A 42 1.02 -10.85 14.26
C ILE A 42 0.88 -12.35 13.98
N VAL A 43 0.58 -12.74 12.74
CA VAL A 43 0.49 -14.16 12.34
C VAL A 43 1.82 -14.87 12.57
N THR A 44 2.95 -14.26 12.20
CA THR A 44 4.29 -14.81 12.44
C THR A 44 4.50 -15.12 13.92
N GLY A 45 4.19 -14.15 14.79
CA GLY A 45 4.28 -14.33 16.24
C GLY A 45 3.29 -15.38 16.77
N GLY A 46 2.07 -15.42 16.24
CA GLY A 46 1.05 -16.40 16.59
C GLY A 46 1.47 -17.83 16.26
N ILE A 47 1.98 -18.06 15.04
CA ILE A 47 2.51 -19.36 14.60
C ILE A 47 3.66 -19.80 15.52
N SER A 48 4.60 -18.91 15.83
CA SER A 48 5.75 -19.25 16.68
C SER A 48 5.39 -19.67 18.11
N ARG A 49 4.21 -19.28 18.61
CA ARG A 49 3.72 -19.62 19.95
C ARG A 49 2.58 -20.63 19.91
N GLU A 50 2.22 -21.12 18.72
CA GLU A 50 1.06 -21.97 18.50
C GLU A 50 -0.25 -21.35 19.02
N ASP A 51 -0.34 -20.02 18.99
CA ASP A 51 -1.55 -19.27 19.37
C ASP A 51 -2.54 -19.29 18.20
N TRP A 52 -3.20 -20.43 18.02
CA TRP A 52 -4.06 -20.67 16.87
C TRP A 52 -5.30 -19.78 16.84
N SER A 53 -5.80 -19.35 18.00
CA SER A 53 -6.92 -18.40 18.06
C SER A 53 -6.50 -17.01 17.55
N LEU A 54 -5.29 -16.56 17.90
CA LEU A 54 -4.72 -15.34 17.33
C LEU A 54 -4.50 -15.48 15.82
N VAL A 55 -3.94 -16.60 15.36
CA VAL A 55 -3.73 -16.85 13.93
C VAL A 55 -5.06 -16.84 13.17
N GLU A 56 -6.09 -17.54 13.65
CA GLU A 56 -7.42 -17.57 13.04
C GLU A 56 -8.00 -16.16 12.91
N LYS A 57 -8.06 -15.42 14.04
CA LYS A 57 -8.61 -14.07 14.07
C LYS A 57 -7.87 -13.12 13.13
N THR A 58 -6.54 -13.16 13.15
CA THR A 58 -5.73 -12.28 12.29
C THR A 58 -5.82 -12.70 10.82
N SER A 59 -5.97 -13.99 10.53
CA SER A 59 -6.21 -14.49 9.17
C SER A 59 -7.49 -13.92 8.58
N HIS A 60 -8.58 -13.84 9.36
CA HIS A 60 -9.80 -13.15 8.92
C HIS A 60 -9.59 -11.67 8.62
N LEU A 61 -8.79 -10.95 9.44
CA LEU A 61 -8.48 -9.54 9.17
C LEU A 61 -7.71 -9.34 7.84
N ILE A 62 -6.95 -10.34 7.41
CA ILE A 62 -6.28 -10.34 6.11
C ILE A 62 -7.30 -10.71 5.02
N ALA A 63 -8.06 -11.79 5.21
CA ALA A 63 -9.02 -12.29 4.23
C ALA A 63 -10.21 -11.35 3.99
N GLU A 64 -10.49 -10.42 4.87
CA GLU A 64 -11.65 -9.52 4.80
C GLU A 64 -11.22 -8.05 4.94
N HIS A 65 -9.99 -7.74 4.53
CA HIS A 65 -9.49 -6.37 4.61
C HIS A 65 -10.37 -5.38 3.82
N PRO A 66 -10.50 -4.13 4.26
CA PRO A 66 -11.31 -3.15 3.56
C PRO A 66 -10.76 -2.85 2.16
N GLN A 67 -11.63 -2.31 1.30
CA GLN A 67 -11.24 -1.83 -0.02
C GLN A 67 -11.07 -0.30 0.00
N PRO A 68 -10.23 0.26 -0.90
CA PRO A 68 -10.19 1.69 -1.12
C PRO A 68 -11.56 2.28 -1.49
N PRO A 69 -11.83 3.55 -1.13
CA PRO A 69 -13.04 4.25 -1.58
C PRO A 69 -13.18 4.22 -3.10
N LEU A 70 -14.42 4.20 -3.61
CA LEU A 70 -14.68 4.02 -5.04
C LEU A 70 -13.91 4.99 -5.97
N PRO A 71 -13.78 6.30 -5.67
CA PRO A 71 -12.99 7.21 -6.50
C PRO A 71 -11.50 6.83 -6.57
N GLU A 72 -10.92 6.38 -5.45
CA GLU A 72 -9.55 5.90 -5.40
C GLU A 72 -9.39 4.59 -6.18
N LYS A 73 -10.32 3.65 -5.99
CA LYS A 73 -10.35 2.37 -6.70
C LYS A 73 -10.36 2.58 -8.23
N MET A 74 -11.15 3.53 -8.73
CA MET A 74 -11.18 3.86 -10.16
C MET A 74 -9.85 4.42 -10.68
N ARG A 75 -9.16 5.26 -9.89
CA ARG A 75 -7.81 5.75 -10.25
C ARG A 75 -6.80 4.62 -10.34
N ILE A 76 -6.87 3.66 -9.40
CA ILE A 76 -6.00 2.47 -9.40
C ILE A 76 -6.30 1.60 -10.62
N ILE A 77 -7.57 1.35 -10.95
CA ILE A 77 -7.97 0.56 -12.14
C ILE A 77 -7.41 1.21 -13.41
N THR A 78 -7.58 2.52 -13.56
CA THR A 78 -7.06 3.26 -14.72
C THR A 78 -5.53 3.17 -14.81
N PHE A 79 -4.83 3.31 -13.68
CA PHE A 79 -3.37 3.16 -13.63
C PHE A 79 -2.91 1.75 -13.99
N MET A 80 -3.58 0.72 -13.48
CA MET A 80 -3.22 -0.69 -13.75
C MET A 80 -3.45 -1.06 -15.21
N GLY A 81 -4.47 -0.49 -15.87
CA GLY A 81 -4.74 -0.74 -17.28
C GLY A 81 -4.84 -2.24 -17.59
N THR A 82 -4.04 -2.71 -18.55
CA THR A 82 -4.00 -4.13 -18.95
C THR A 82 -3.49 -5.07 -17.86
N ASN A 83 -2.80 -4.56 -16.84
CA ASN A 83 -2.31 -5.35 -15.71
C ASN A 83 -3.36 -5.59 -14.61
N MET A 84 -4.55 -4.99 -14.72
CA MET A 84 -5.58 -5.07 -13.67
C MET A 84 -5.95 -6.51 -13.30
N SER A 85 -6.07 -7.41 -14.27
CA SER A 85 -6.38 -8.82 -14.00
C SER A 85 -5.29 -9.51 -13.19
N LYS A 86 -4.01 -9.20 -13.45
CA LYS A 86 -2.88 -9.76 -12.69
C LYS A 86 -2.81 -9.16 -11.28
N PHE A 87 -3.07 -7.86 -11.14
CA PHE A 87 -3.15 -7.19 -9.84
C PHE A 87 -4.25 -7.84 -8.97
N LYS A 88 -5.46 -8.01 -9.52
CA LYS A 88 -6.57 -8.68 -8.86
C LYS A 88 -6.27 -10.15 -8.54
N GLY A 89 -5.56 -10.85 -9.42
CA GLY A 89 -5.18 -12.24 -9.17
C GLY A 89 -4.29 -12.42 -7.95
N PHE A 90 -3.40 -11.48 -7.62
CA PHE A 90 -2.63 -11.54 -6.37
C PHE A 90 -3.47 -11.21 -5.14
N ASP A 91 -4.41 -10.27 -5.27
CA ASP A 91 -5.38 -9.92 -4.23
C ASP A 91 -6.25 -11.14 -3.88
N GLU A 92 -6.81 -11.81 -4.89
CA GLU A 92 -7.59 -13.05 -4.74
C GLU A 92 -6.78 -14.17 -4.06
N GLN A 93 -5.54 -14.40 -4.48
CA GLN A 93 -4.65 -15.38 -3.82
C GLN A 93 -4.40 -15.04 -2.35
N THR A 94 -4.32 -13.76 -2.01
CA THR A 94 -4.15 -13.28 -0.62
C THR A 94 -5.40 -13.59 0.20
N HIS A 95 -6.57 -13.26 -0.33
CA HIS A 95 -7.87 -13.54 0.29
C HIS A 95 -8.07 -15.06 0.51
N GLU A 96 -7.83 -15.88 -0.51
CA GLU A 96 -7.99 -17.33 -0.47
C GLU A 96 -7.02 -17.97 0.55
N ALA A 97 -5.73 -17.67 0.46
CA ALA A 97 -4.73 -18.25 1.37
C ALA A 97 -4.99 -17.87 2.83
N ALA A 98 -5.41 -16.62 3.09
CA ALA A 98 -5.75 -16.17 4.44
C ALA A 98 -7.02 -16.86 4.96
N SER A 99 -8.06 -17.01 4.13
CA SER A 99 -9.29 -17.71 4.52
C SER A 99 -9.02 -19.19 4.85
N GLU A 100 -8.24 -19.88 4.00
CA GLU A 100 -7.83 -21.26 4.26
C GLU A 100 -6.96 -21.37 5.53
N MET A 101 -6.09 -20.37 5.77
CA MET A 101 -5.23 -20.33 6.95
C MET A 101 -6.05 -20.18 8.23
N ALA A 102 -7.13 -19.40 8.20
CA ALA A 102 -8.07 -19.27 9.31
C ALA A 102 -8.69 -20.63 9.66
N ALA A 103 -9.20 -21.35 8.66
CA ALA A 103 -9.76 -22.68 8.85
C ALA A 103 -8.72 -23.68 9.41
N ALA A 104 -7.50 -23.66 8.87
CA ALA A 104 -6.42 -24.52 9.36
C ALA A 104 -6.01 -24.20 10.80
N ALA A 105 -6.03 -22.92 11.19
CA ALA A 105 -5.75 -22.50 12.56
C ALA A 105 -6.87 -22.92 13.52
N GLN A 106 -8.13 -22.78 13.11
CA GLN A 106 -9.28 -23.28 13.86
C GLN A 106 -9.18 -24.80 14.14
N GLU A 107 -8.73 -25.57 13.13
CA GLU A 107 -8.45 -27.01 13.25
C GLU A 107 -7.14 -27.34 14.01
N LYS A 108 -6.38 -26.32 14.42
CA LYS A 108 -5.04 -26.43 15.04
C LYS A 108 -4.03 -27.22 14.18
N HIS A 109 -4.20 -27.18 12.87
CA HIS A 109 -3.38 -27.91 11.91
C HIS A 109 -2.10 -27.12 11.56
N GLY A 110 -1.14 -27.04 12.48
CA GLY A 110 0.05 -26.18 12.38
C GLY A 110 0.84 -26.30 11.06
N GLN A 111 1.09 -27.50 10.55
CA GLN A 111 1.80 -27.69 9.27
C GLN A 111 1.04 -27.08 8.07
N LYS A 112 -0.29 -27.18 8.08
CA LYS A 112 -1.17 -26.59 7.06
C LYS A 112 -1.16 -25.08 7.18
N VAL A 113 -1.26 -24.53 8.40
CA VAL A 113 -1.09 -23.10 8.68
C VAL A 113 0.22 -22.56 8.10
N ILE A 114 1.35 -23.22 8.36
CA ILE A 114 2.66 -22.79 7.83
C ILE A 114 2.67 -22.79 6.29
N SER A 115 2.14 -23.83 5.65
CA SER A 115 2.09 -23.91 4.19
C SER A 115 1.22 -22.81 3.57
N LEU A 116 0.10 -22.46 4.22
CA LEU A 116 -0.81 -21.43 3.76
C LEU A 116 -0.25 -20.03 4.01
N PHE A 117 0.46 -19.85 5.13
CA PHE A 117 1.20 -18.63 5.40
C PHE A 117 2.30 -18.39 4.37
N GLN A 118 3.00 -19.43 3.92
CA GLN A 118 3.95 -19.32 2.82
C GLN A 118 3.26 -18.87 1.52
N LYS A 119 2.11 -19.46 1.15
CA LYS A 119 1.35 -19.03 -0.04
C LYS A 119 0.97 -17.54 0.06
N LEU A 120 0.51 -17.11 1.22
CA LEU A 120 0.16 -15.72 1.52
C LEU A 120 1.37 -14.79 1.40
N GLN A 121 2.54 -15.17 1.94
CA GLN A 121 3.76 -14.39 1.79
C GLN A 121 4.18 -14.25 0.31
N LEU A 122 4.02 -15.31 -0.48
CA LEU A 122 4.36 -15.30 -1.90
C LEU A 122 3.40 -14.42 -2.72
N SER A 123 2.10 -14.38 -2.40
CA SER A 123 1.16 -13.47 -3.08
C SER A 123 1.51 -12.00 -2.80
N CYS A 124 1.82 -11.66 -1.54
CA CYS A 124 2.28 -10.32 -1.16
C CYS A 124 3.57 -9.94 -1.89
N LEU A 125 4.58 -10.82 -1.89
CA LEU A 125 5.86 -10.59 -2.56
C LEU A 125 5.68 -10.41 -4.07
N GLY A 126 4.88 -11.28 -4.70
CA GLY A 126 4.60 -11.24 -6.13
C GLY A 126 3.92 -9.93 -6.55
N CYS A 127 2.90 -9.49 -5.81
CA CYS A 127 2.24 -8.21 -6.06
C CYS A 127 3.22 -7.03 -5.88
N HIS A 128 4.00 -7.03 -4.80
CA HIS A 128 4.95 -5.96 -4.53
C HIS A 128 6.04 -5.87 -5.59
N GLN A 129 6.63 -6.99 -6.01
CA GLN A 129 7.64 -6.98 -7.07
C GLN A 129 7.07 -6.54 -8.41
N ALA A 130 5.84 -6.96 -8.72
CA ALA A 130 5.20 -6.62 -9.99
C ALA A 130 4.75 -5.16 -10.09
N PHE A 131 4.25 -4.57 -8.99
CA PHE A 131 3.48 -3.33 -9.08
C PHE A 131 3.92 -2.22 -8.12
N ARG A 132 4.52 -2.53 -6.97
CA ARG A 132 4.84 -1.52 -5.96
C ARG A 132 5.78 -0.41 -6.47
N PRO A 133 6.87 -0.69 -7.24
CA PRO A 133 7.78 0.36 -7.68
C PRO A 133 7.09 1.44 -8.53
N GLU A 134 6.36 1.02 -9.57
CA GLU A 134 5.66 1.94 -10.47
C GLU A 134 4.47 2.60 -9.79
N PHE A 135 3.74 1.86 -8.95
CA PHE A 135 2.64 2.41 -8.16
C PHE A 135 3.12 3.55 -7.26
N VAL A 136 4.22 3.35 -6.54
CA VAL A 136 4.78 4.36 -5.65
C VAL A 136 5.25 5.57 -6.44
N ALA A 137 5.96 5.36 -7.54
CA ALA A 137 6.42 6.45 -8.40
C ALA A 137 5.25 7.28 -8.95
N ASN A 138 4.15 6.64 -9.35
CA ASN A 138 2.98 7.32 -9.89
C ASN A 138 2.18 8.09 -8.84
N PHE A 139 1.92 7.50 -7.66
CA PHE A 139 1.01 8.06 -6.67
C PHE A 139 1.70 8.90 -5.58
N TYR A 140 3.00 8.71 -5.35
CA TYR A 140 3.75 9.41 -4.29
C TYR A 140 5.03 10.10 -4.81
N GLY A 141 5.41 9.90 -6.07
CA GLY A 141 6.65 10.44 -6.63
C GLY A 141 7.91 9.80 -6.03
N ASN A 142 9.06 10.42 -6.30
CA ASN A 142 10.38 9.94 -5.84
C ASN A 142 10.66 10.22 -4.35
N ALA A 143 9.71 10.82 -3.62
CA ALA A 143 9.86 11.16 -2.20
C ALA A 143 9.62 9.98 -1.25
N ALA A 144 9.20 8.82 -1.77
CA ALA A 144 8.82 7.64 -1.00
C ALA A 144 9.92 6.55 -0.97
N LYS A 145 11.19 6.96 -0.83
CA LYS A 145 12.29 6.06 -0.47
C LYS A 145 12.55 6.12 1.03
#